data_AF-A0A7C7GE56-F1
#
_entry.id   AF-A0A7C7GE56-F1
#
_cell.length_a   1.000
_cell.length_b   1.000
_cell.length_c   1.000
_cell.angle_alpha   90.00
_cell.angle_beta   90.00
_cell.angle_gamma   90.00
#
_symmetry.space_group_name_H-M   'P 1'
#
loop_
_entity.id
_entity.type
_entity.pdbx_description
1 polymer ?
#
loop_
_entity_poly.entity_id
_entity_poly.type
_entity_poly.pdbx_seq_one_letter_code
_entity_poly.pdbx_strand_id
1 'polypeptide(L)'
;MVAYVREASIFQAVDAVVEGRTGDAIRMARQITDAGQPASYVITMIARQVRLLLLAKDMRTRQAPPNEIGQRLRLPSFAVTRTLRQESRLSFERLKHMHHKLVDTDLAMKSMSSMDDQLTLELLIAELSLG
;
A
#
# COMPACT_ATOMS: atom_id res chain seq x y z
N MET A 1 21.48 5.26 10.40
CA MET A 1 20.68 4.24 11.12
C MET A 1 19.20 4.61 11.25
N VAL A 2 18.84 5.86 11.54
CA VAL A 2 17.44 6.30 11.77
C VAL A 2 16.54 6.26 10.52
N ALA A 3 17.08 6.46 9.31
CA ALA A 3 16.30 6.40 8.06
C ALA A 3 15.79 4.97 7.75
N TYR A 4 16.63 3.96 7.95
CA TYR A 4 16.28 2.56 7.68
C TYR A 4 15.15 2.04 8.58
N VAL A 5 15.13 2.46 9.86
CA VAL A 5 14.06 2.09 10.80
C VAL A 5 12.72 2.68 10.38
N ARG A 6 12.71 3.92 9.89
CA ARG A 6 11.51 4.57 9.35
C ARG A 6 11.01 3.92 8.06
N GLU A 7 11.94 3.47 7.21
CA GLU A 7 11.60 2.75 5.98
C GLU A 7 11.02 1.35 6.27
N ALA A 8 11.56 0.65 7.27
CA ALA A 8 11.02 -0.62 7.72
C ALA A 8 9.60 -0.47 8.31
N SER A 9 9.34 0.59 9.09
CA SER A 9 8.01 0.82 9.68
C SER A 9 6.93 1.12 8.64
N ILE A 10 7.24 1.89 7.59
CA ILE A 10 6.27 2.15 6.51
C ILE A 10 5.97 0.89 5.70
N PHE A 11 6.95 0.02 5.46
CA PHE A 11 6.70 -1.25 4.78
C PHE A 11 5.80 -2.17 5.59
N GLN A 12 5.97 -2.23 6.92
CA GLN A 12 5.10 -3.02 7.79
C GLN A 12 3.67 -2.48 7.81
N ALA A 13 3.49 -1.15 7.84
CA ALA A 13 2.17 -0.53 7.78
C ALA A 13 1.45 -0.87 6.46
N VAL A 14 2.15 -0.73 5.33
CA VAL A 14 1.61 -1.07 4.00
C VAL A 14 1.25 -2.55 3.91
N ASP A 15 2.11 -3.44 4.44
CA ASP A 15 1.85 -4.87 4.45
C ASP A 15 0.62 -5.21 5.31
N ALA A 16 0.45 -4.56 6.46
CA ALA A 16 -0.71 -4.75 7.31
C ALA A 16 -2.02 -4.36 6.60
N VAL A 17 -2.03 -3.27 5.82
CA VAL A 17 -3.19 -2.88 5.00
C VAL A 17 -3.52 -3.94 3.96
N VAL A 18 -2.52 -4.33 3.16
CA VAL A 18 -2.70 -5.28 2.05
C VAL A 18 -3.09 -6.68 2.55
N GLU A 19 -2.63 -7.06 3.74
CA GLU A 19 -2.90 -8.35 4.37
C GLU A 19 -4.15 -8.34 5.28
N GLY A 20 -4.92 -7.25 5.31
CA GLY A 20 -6.18 -7.17 6.06
C GLY A 20 -6.01 -7.10 7.58
N ARG A 21 -4.82 -6.76 8.08
CA ARG A 21 -4.53 -6.60 9.51
C ARG A 21 -4.88 -5.18 9.97
N THR A 22 -6.17 -4.85 9.93
CA THR A 22 -6.68 -3.47 10.11
C THR A 22 -6.19 -2.79 11.39
N GLY A 23 -6.24 -3.49 12.54
CA GLY A 23 -5.81 -2.92 13.81
C GLY A 23 -4.32 -2.59 13.85
N ASP A 24 -3.48 -3.45 13.26
CA ASP A 24 -2.05 -3.20 13.11
C ASP A 24 -1.79 -2.06 12.14
N ALA A 25 -2.50 -2.03 11.01
CA ALA A 25 -2.36 -1.00 9.99
C ALA A 25 -2.65 0.40 10.54
N ILE A 26 -3.78 0.58 11.25
CA ILE A 26 -4.16 1.86 11.87
C ILE A 26 -3.11 2.29 12.90
N ARG A 27 -2.71 1.38 13.79
CA ARG A 27 -1.72 1.67 14.83
C ARG A 27 -0.36 2.06 14.23
N MET A 28 0.13 1.33 13.23
CA MET A 28 1.40 1.64 12.58
C MET A 28 1.32 2.95 11.77
N ALA A 29 0.21 3.22 11.12
CA ALA A 29 -0.02 4.48 10.41
C ALA A 29 0.01 5.68 11.36
N ARG A 30 -0.66 5.59 12.52
CA ARG A 30 -0.59 6.60 13.60
C ARG A 30 0.85 6.81 14.07
N GLN A 31 1.60 5.75 14.34
CA GLN A 31 3.00 5.88 14.75
C GLN A 31 3.86 6.63 13.72
N ILE A 32 3.58 6.45 12.42
CA ILE A 32 4.28 7.15 11.35
C ILE A 32 3.90 8.63 11.31
N THR A 33 2.61 8.95 11.48
CA THR A 33 2.14 10.34 11.47
C THR A 33 2.52 11.10 12.74
N ASP A 34 2.44 10.48 13.91
CA ASP A 34 2.93 11.00 15.20
C ASP A 34 4.45 11.27 15.16
N ALA A 35 5.20 10.53 14.35
CA ALA A 35 6.62 10.76 14.09
C ALA A 35 6.89 11.90 13.09
N GLY A 36 5.87 12.66 12.70
CA GLY A 36 5.95 13.86 11.87
C GLY A 36 5.89 13.62 10.36
N GLN A 37 5.54 12.40 9.91
CA GLN A 37 5.25 12.17 8.49
C GLN A 37 3.80 12.56 8.16
N PRO A 38 3.53 13.14 6.99
CA PRO A 38 2.16 13.48 6.61
C PRO A 38 1.34 12.22 6.28
N ALA A 39 0.03 12.24 6.53
CA ALA A 39 -0.87 11.15 6.16
C ALA A 39 -0.79 10.79 4.66
N SER A 40 -0.63 11.81 3.81
CA SER A 40 -0.45 11.65 2.35
C SER A 40 0.77 10.81 1.97
N TYR A 41 1.83 10.78 2.80
CA TYR A 41 2.97 9.89 2.59
C TYR A 41 2.57 8.42 2.75
N VAL A 42 1.81 8.09 3.79
CA VAL A 42 1.31 6.73 4.02
C VAL A 42 0.42 6.28 2.87
N ILE A 43 -0.51 7.14 2.43
CA ILE A 43 -1.41 6.88 1.29
C ILE A 43 -0.61 6.64 0.01
N THR A 44 0.39 7.47 -0.27
CA THR A 44 1.27 7.32 -1.44
C THR A 44 1.97 5.96 -1.43
N MET A 45 2.44 5.52 -0.26
CA MET A 45 3.14 4.24 -0.11
C MET A 45 2.21 3.03 -0.25
N ILE A 46 0.98 3.11 0.25
CA ILE A 46 -0.05 2.08 0.02
C ILE A 46 -0.41 2.04 -1.48
N ALA A 47 -0.64 3.20 -2.09
CA ALA A 47 -0.96 3.31 -3.52
C ALA A 47 0.14 2.73 -4.42
N ARG A 48 1.41 2.97 -4.07
CA ARG A 48 2.56 2.36 -4.75
C ARG A 48 2.50 0.84 -4.67
N GLN A 49 2.27 0.26 -3.48
CA GLN A 49 2.22 -1.20 -3.35
C GLN A 49 1.05 -1.79 -4.14
N VAL A 50 -0.14 -1.19 -4.08
CA VAL A 50 -1.31 -1.65 -4.85
C VAL A 50 -1.03 -1.63 -6.36
N ARG A 51 -0.36 -0.59 -6.88
CA ARG A 51 0.07 -0.56 -8.29
C ARG A 51 1.04 -1.69 -8.64
N LEU A 52 2.02 -1.98 -7.77
CA LEU A 52 2.97 -3.08 -7.98
C LEU A 52 2.25 -4.44 -7.98
N LEU A 53 1.24 -4.62 -7.11
CA LEU A 53 0.43 -5.83 -7.07
C LEU A 53 -0.41 -6.00 -8.34
N LEU A 54 -1.04 -4.93 -8.83
CA LEU A 54 -1.78 -4.96 -10.10
C LEU A 54 -0.89 -5.37 -11.28
N LEU A 55 0.28 -4.75 -11.41
CA LEU A 55 1.24 -5.05 -12.48
C LEU A 55 1.77 -6.49 -12.36
N ALA A 56 2.10 -6.93 -11.14
CA ALA A 56 2.50 -8.30 -10.90
C ALA A 56 1.38 -9.29 -11.28
N LYS A 57 0.12 -8.98 -10.96
CA LYS A 57 -1.03 -9.84 -11.28
C LYS A 57 -1.24 -9.95 -12.77
N ASP A 58 -1.21 -8.83 -13.50
CA ASP A 58 -1.31 -8.81 -14.97
C ASP A 58 -0.17 -9.60 -15.65
N MET A 59 1.05 -9.51 -15.14
CA MET A 59 2.15 -10.32 -15.68
C MET A 59 1.99 -11.81 -15.35
N ARG A 60 1.51 -12.15 -14.15
CA ARG A 60 1.24 -13.54 -13.75
C ARG A 60 0.12 -14.17 -14.55
N THR A 61 -0.96 -13.44 -14.87
CA THR A 61 -2.04 -13.94 -15.74
C THR A 61 -1.53 -14.21 -17.16
N ARG A 62 -0.51 -13.46 -17.62
CA ARG A 62 0.22 -13.70 -18.87
C ARG A 62 1.36 -14.73 -18.74
N GLN A 63 1.37 -15.49 -17.65
CA GLN A 63 2.33 -16.57 -17.37
C GLN A 63 3.80 -16.14 -17.29
N ALA A 64 4.09 -14.86 -17.01
CA ALA A 64 5.47 -14.41 -16.82
C ALA A 64 6.13 -15.10 -15.60
N PRO A 65 7.40 -15.52 -15.70
CA PRO A 65 8.14 -16.11 -14.58
C PRO A 65 8.52 -15.04 -13.53
N PRO A 66 8.63 -15.43 -12.24
CA PRO A 66 8.96 -14.51 -11.14
C PRO A 66 10.20 -13.63 -11.36
N ASN A 67 11.26 -14.17 -11.98
CA ASN A 67 12.49 -13.43 -12.26
C ASN A 67 12.25 -12.28 -13.26
N GLU A 68 11.49 -12.54 -14.32
CA GLU A 68 11.13 -11.53 -15.32
C GLU A 68 10.26 -10.43 -14.70
N ILE A 69 9.31 -10.80 -13.83
CA ILE A 69 8.48 -9.84 -13.11
C ILE A 69 9.35 -8.91 -12.25
N GLY A 70 10.30 -9.47 -11.50
CA GLY A 70 11.21 -8.67 -10.67
C GLY A 70 12.05 -7.68 -11.49
N GLN A 71 12.58 -8.12 -12.62
CA GLN A 71 13.34 -7.27 -13.54
C GLN A 71 12.48 -6.14 -14.12
N ARG A 72 11.26 -6.46 -14.57
CA ARG A 72 10.32 -5.47 -15.14
C ARG A 72 9.86 -4.44 -14.12
N LEU A 73 9.59 -4.86 -12.89
CA LEU A 73 9.19 -3.94 -11.81
C LEU A 73 10.36 -3.16 -11.21
N ARG A 74 11.62 -3.49 -11.57
CA ARG A 74 12.84 -2.87 -11.05
C ARG A 74 12.87 -2.85 -9.51
N LEU A 75 12.44 -3.95 -8.90
CA LEU A 75 12.38 -4.10 -7.44
C LEU A 75 13.56 -4.93 -6.93
N PRO A 76 14.08 -4.65 -5.72
CA PRO A 76 15.02 -5.54 -5.05
C PRO A 76 14.35 -6.88 -4.71
N SER A 77 15.14 -7.96 -4.60
CA SER A 77 14.63 -9.33 -4.45
C SER A 77 13.61 -9.50 -3.31
N PHE A 78 13.87 -8.89 -2.14
CA PHE A 78 12.95 -8.96 -1.00
C PHE A 78 11.57 -8.36 -1.31
N ALA A 79 11.54 -7.26 -2.07
CA ALA A 79 10.30 -6.60 -2.47
C ALA A 79 9.56 -7.39 -3.55
N VAL A 80 10.29 -8.04 -4.47
CA VAL A 80 9.70 -8.96 -5.46
C VAL A 80 9.01 -10.13 -4.77
N THR A 81 9.72 -10.82 -3.86
CA THR A 81 9.16 -11.96 -3.10
C THR A 81 7.91 -11.55 -2.33
N ARG A 82 7.94 -10.39 -1.67
CA ARG A 82 6.79 -9.83 -0.96
C ARG A 82 5.60 -9.55 -1.89
N THR A 83 5.84 -8.85 -2.99
CA THR A 83 4.79 -8.47 -3.95
C THR A 83 4.14 -9.71 -4.57
N LEU A 84 4.94 -10.72 -4.98
CA LEU A 84 4.40 -11.97 -5.53
C LEU A 84 3.60 -12.77 -4.49
N ARG A 85 4.04 -12.79 -3.23
CA ARG A 85 3.29 -13.43 -2.13
C ARG A 85 1.92 -12.77 -1.93
N GLN A 86 1.88 -11.44 -1.84
CA GLN A 86 0.65 -10.68 -1.63
C GLN A 86 -0.29 -10.78 -2.84
N GLU A 87 0.25 -10.61 -4.05
CA GLU A 87 -0.52 -10.65 -5.30
C GLU A 87 -1.27 -11.98 -5.45
N SER A 88 -0.63 -13.10 -5.14
CA SER A 88 -1.23 -14.44 -5.25
C SER A 88 -2.49 -14.63 -4.40
N ARG A 89 -2.68 -13.81 -3.35
CA ARG A 89 -3.79 -13.90 -2.38
C ARG A 89 -4.94 -12.95 -2.67
N LEU A 90 -4.74 -11.98 -3.57
CA LEU A 90 -5.72 -10.93 -3.86
C LEU A 90 -6.30 -11.10 -5.25
N SER A 91 -7.60 -10.87 -5.44
CA SER A 91 -8.23 -10.89 -6.76
C SER A 91 -7.91 -9.62 -7.55
N PHE A 92 -8.04 -9.68 -8.88
CA PHE A 92 -7.86 -8.49 -9.73
C PHE A 92 -8.92 -7.42 -9.41
N GLU A 93 -10.16 -7.84 -9.12
CA GLU A 93 -11.24 -6.94 -8.70
C GLU A 93 -10.93 -6.23 -7.39
N ARG A 94 -10.39 -6.96 -6.39
CA ARG A 94 -10.01 -6.36 -5.11
C ARG A 94 -8.91 -5.30 -5.31
N LEU A 95 -7.88 -5.63 -6.08
CA LEU A 95 -6.78 -4.71 -6.35
C LEU A 95 -7.24 -3.45 -7.12
N LYS A 96 -8.15 -3.59 -8.09
CA LYS A 96 -8.76 -2.44 -8.79
C LYS A 96 -9.58 -1.57 -7.84
N HIS A 97 -10.39 -2.17 -6.99
CA HIS A 97 -11.18 -1.45 -5.99
C HIS A 97 -10.28 -0.65 -5.04
N MET A 98 -9.25 -1.29 -4.48
CA MET A 98 -8.25 -0.61 -3.65
C MET A 98 -7.61 0.55 -4.41
N HIS A 99 -7.23 0.34 -5.68
CA HIS A 99 -6.60 1.37 -6.49
C HIS A 99 -7.50 2.59 -6.71
N HIS A 100 -8.78 2.39 -7.04
CA HIS A 100 -9.74 3.49 -7.20
C HIS A 100 -9.90 4.27 -5.90
N LYS A 101 -10.09 3.58 -4.77
CA LYS A 101 -10.24 4.24 -3.46
C LYS A 101 -9.02 5.10 -3.09
N LEU A 102 -7.82 4.58 -3.32
CA LEU A 102 -6.59 5.34 -3.08
C LEU A 102 -6.50 6.60 -3.94
N VAL A 103 -6.91 6.52 -5.21
CA VAL A 103 -6.92 7.67 -6.13
C VAL A 103 -7.96 8.70 -5.68
N ASP A 104 -9.18 8.27 -5.37
CA ASP A 104 -10.26 9.15 -4.94
C ASP A 104 -9.91 9.89 -3.65
N THR A 105 -9.33 9.18 -2.66
CA THR A 105 -8.90 9.80 -1.40
C THR A 105 -7.73 10.76 -1.58
N ASP A 106 -6.72 10.42 -2.38
CA ASP A 106 -5.58 11.32 -2.65
C ASP A 106 -6.03 12.61 -3.34
N LEU A 107 -7.01 12.53 -4.26
CA LEU A 107 -7.61 13.70 -4.90
C LEU A 107 -8.44 14.55 -3.92
N ALA A 108 -9.25 13.91 -3.07
CA ALA A 108 -10.06 14.60 -2.07
C ALA A 108 -9.20 15.38 -1.07
N MET A 109 -8.15 14.76 -0.52
CA MET A 109 -7.22 15.41 0.42
C MET A 109 -6.48 16.59 -0.20
N LYS A 110 -6.12 16.51 -1.49
CA LYS A 110 -5.45 17.62 -2.18
C LYS A 110 -6.38 18.78 -2.52
N SER A 111 -7.69 18.51 -2.60
CA SER A 111 -8.69 19.47 -3.07
C SER A 111 -9.48 20.13 -1.92
N MET A 112 -9.52 19.52 -0.73
CA MET A 112 -10.24 20.04 0.44
C MET A 112 -9.28 20.31 1.61
N SER A 113 -9.13 21.57 2.01
CA SER A 113 -8.25 22.00 3.11
C SER A 113 -8.83 21.80 4.52
N SER A 114 -10.07 21.31 4.64
CA SER A 114 -10.81 21.22 5.91
C SER A 114 -10.99 19.79 6.43
N MET A 115 -10.45 18.77 5.76
CA MET A 115 -10.55 17.39 6.23
C MET A 115 -9.49 17.11 7.30
N ASP A 116 -9.87 16.35 8.33
CA ASP A 116 -8.90 15.78 9.25
C ASP A 116 -8.15 14.66 8.51
N ASP A 117 -6.91 14.97 8.10
CA ASP A 117 -6.02 14.06 7.37
C ASP A 117 -5.81 12.72 8.09
N GLN A 118 -5.78 12.73 9.43
CA GLN A 118 -5.56 11.53 10.23
C GLN A 118 -6.80 10.64 10.23
N LEU A 119 -7.97 11.22 10.47
CA LEU A 119 -9.24 10.49 10.39
C LEU A 119 -9.46 9.92 8.98
N THR A 120 -9.15 10.70 7.95
CA THR A 120 -9.27 10.30 6.54
C THR A 120 -8.39 9.10 6.23
N LEU A 121 -7.13 9.12 6.68
CA LEU A 121 -6.21 8.00 6.55
C LEU A 121 -6.74 6.73 7.22
N GLU A 122 -7.30 6.84 8.42
CA GLU A 122 -7.79 5.69 9.18
C GLU A 122 -9.04 5.05 8.56
N LEU A 123 -9.98 5.88 8.08
CA LEU A 123 -11.14 5.41 7.35
C LEU A 123 -10.74 4.70 6.06
N LEU A 124 -9.79 5.27 5.32
CA LEU A 124 -9.24 4.63 4.11
C LEU A 124 -8.59 3.29 4.45
N ILE A 125 -7.74 3.23 5.49
CA ILE A 125 -7.09 1.98 5.92
C ILE A 125 -8.14 0.92 6.27
N ALA A 126 -9.19 1.29 7.00
CA ALA A 126 -10.26 0.36 7.35
C ALA A 126 -10.95 -0.20 6.09
N GLU A 127 -11.34 0.66 5.15
CA GLU A 127 -11.98 0.26 3.90
C GLU A 127 -11.08 -0.66 3.04
N LEU A 128 -9.78 -0.33 2.95
CA LEU A 128 -8.79 -1.13 2.21
C LEU A 128 -8.45 -2.46 2.87
N SER A 129 -8.71 -2.63 4.17
CA SER A 129 -8.36 -3.85 4.91
C SER A 129 -9.54 -4.83 5.07
N LEU A 130 -10.79 -4.37 4.90
CA LEU A 130 -12.01 -5.14 5.20
C LEU A 130 -12.63 -5.92 4.02
N GLY A 131 -12.03 -5.90 2.83
CA GLY A 131 -12.60 -6.54 1.63
C GLY A 131 -11.64 -7.43 0.86
#